data_AF-A0A923MJT8-F1
#
_entry.id   AF-A0A923MJT8-F1
#
_cell.length_a   1.000
_cell.length_b   1.000
_cell.length_c   1.000
_cell.angle_alpha   90.00
_cell.angle_beta   90.00
_cell.angle_gamma   90.00
#
_symmetry.space_group_name_H-M   'P 1'
#
loop_
_entity.id
_entity.type
_entity.pdbx_description
1 polymer ?
#
loop_
_entity_poly.entity_id
_entity_poly.type
_entity_poly.pdbx_seq_one_letter_code
_entity_poly.pdbx_strand_id
1 'polypeptide(L)'
;MRTVDALKPLTAGKLLELWRYYRERVEDPLERTLLCNAAILRDSCYCQGEAIYGDELEVLRDLTPGEMEDLLLRLAEGEALPEERGGTFDLQRFADMKGE
;
A
#
# COMPACT_ATOMS: atom_id res chain seq x y z
N MET A 1 6.14 -15.55 -7.02
CA MET A 1 5.75 -14.69 -5.89
C MET A 1 6.80 -14.69 -4.78
N ARG A 2 7.48 -13.55 -4.63
CA ARG A 2 8.32 -13.18 -3.47
C ARG A 2 7.47 -13.12 -2.19
N THR A 3 8.07 -13.33 -1.04
CA THR A 3 7.36 -13.25 0.24
C THR A 3 6.99 -11.80 0.57
N VAL A 4 5.70 -11.52 0.75
CA VAL A 4 5.15 -10.24 1.21
C VAL A 4 4.71 -10.41 2.66
N ASP A 5 5.36 -9.71 3.60
CA ASP A 5 5.02 -9.76 5.04
C ASP A 5 4.30 -8.51 5.55
N ALA A 6 4.27 -7.44 4.75
CA ALA A 6 3.54 -6.21 5.07
C ALA A 6 2.98 -5.54 3.81
N LEU A 7 1.74 -5.05 3.92
CA LEU A 7 1.07 -4.22 2.92
C LEU A 7 0.84 -2.81 3.47
N LYS A 8 1.46 -1.81 2.84
CA LYS A 8 1.31 -0.40 3.25
C LYS A 8 0.34 0.31 2.30
N PRO A 9 -0.81 0.82 2.79
CA PRO A 9 -1.73 1.55 1.94
C PRO A 9 -1.12 2.88 1.48
N LEU A 10 -1.39 3.25 0.23
CA LEU A 10 -1.02 4.55 -0.31
C LEU A 10 -2.01 5.62 0.14
N THR A 11 -1.54 6.86 0.26
CA THR A 11 -2.45 7.99 0.41
C THR A 11 -3.30 8.15 -0.85
N ALA A 12 -4.51 8.68 -0.71
CA ALA A 12 -5.36 9.00 -1.87
C ALA A 12 -4.68 9.97 -2.86
N GLY A 13 -3.83 10.88 -2.35
CA GLY A 13 -3.02 11.76 -3.19
C GLY A 13 -2.01 10.99 -4.05
N LYS A 14 -1.30 10.01 -3.45
CA LYS A 14 -0.34 9.19 -4.19
C LYS A 14 -1.01 8.31 -5.24
N LEU A 15 -2.19 7.77 -4.91
CA LEU A 15 -3.00 7.03 -5.86
C LEU A 15 -3.38 7.91 -7.08
N LEU A 16 -3.84 9.14 -6.84
CA LEU A 16 -4.17 10.08 -7.92
C LEU A 16 -2.95 10.42 -8.79
N GLU A 17 -1.76 10.56 -8.21
CA GLU A 17 -0.52 10.77 -8.97
C GLU A 17 -0.24 9.61 -9.93
N LEU A 18 -0.32 8.35 -9.46
CA LEU A 18 -0.12 7.16 -10.30
C LEU A 18 -1.14 7.11 -11.44
N TRP A 19 -2.41 7.35 -11.12
CA TRP A 19 -3.48 7.38 -12.13
C TRP A 19 -3.23 8.43 -13.22
N ARG A 20 -2.83 9.65 -12.85
CA ARG A 20 -2.49 10.70 -13.82
C ARG A 20 -1.27 10.32 -14.66
N TYR A 21 -0.23 9.78 -14.02
CA TYR A 21 1.01 9.38 -14.66
C TYR A 21 0.78 8.38 -15.81
N TYR A 22 0.03 7.29 -15.57
CA TYR A 22 -0.24 6.28 -16.60
C TYR A 22 -1.30 6.73 -17.60
N ARG A 23 -2.29 7.54 -17.20
CA ARG A 23 -3.27 8.11 -18.14
C ARG A 23 -2.61 8.93 -19.24
N GLU A 24 -1.52 9.64 -18.94
CA GLU A 24 -0.78 10.43 -19.92
C GLU A 24 0.13 9.60 -20.83
N ARG A 25 0.50 8.39 -20.43
CA ARG A 25 1.56 7.58 -21.07
C ARG A 25 1.04 6.32 -21.76
N VAL A 26 -0.14 5.86 -21.37
CA VAL A 26 -0.70 4.58 -21.81
C VAL A 26 -2.09 4.80 -22.37
N GLU A 27 -2.20 4.64 -23.69
CA GLU A 27 -3.45 4.84 -24.43
C GLU A 27 -4.46 3.74 -24.13
N ASP A 28 -4.02 2.48 -24.20
CA ASP A 28 -4.88 1.32 -24.00
C ASP A 28 -5.44 1.28 -22.57
N PRO A 29 -6.78 1.26 -22.40
CA PRO A 29 -7.38 1.28 -21.07
C PRO A 29 -7.05 0.08 -20.20
N LEU A 30 -6.90 -1.11 -20.79
CA LEU A 30 -6.62 -2.34 -20.05
C LEU A 30 -5.16 -2.36 -19.60
N GLU A 31 -4.24 -2.05 -20.51
CA GLU A 31 -2.82 -1.89 -20.20
C GLU A 31 -2.59 -0.84 -19.12
N ARG A 32 -3.26 0.32 -19.22
CA ARG A 32 -3.20 1.37 -18.20
C ARG A 32 -3.66 0.88 -16.84
N THR A 33 -4.77 0.15 -16.78
CA THR A 33 -5.31 -0.38 -15.53
C THR A 33 -4.33 -1.37 -14.91
N LEU A 34 -3.77 -2.27 -15.73
CA LEU A 34 -2.82 -3.28 -15.29
C LEU A 34 -1.53 -2.65 -14.73
N LEU A 35 -0.98 -1.65 -15.43
CA LEU A 35 0.22 -0.92 -14.99
C LEU A 35 -0.04 -0.08 -13.73
N CYS A 36 -1.19 0.59 -13.63
CA CYS A 36 -1.59 1.29 -12.40
C CYS A 36 -1.65 0.33 -11.21
N ASN A 37 -2.31 -0.81 -11.37
CA ASN A 37 -2.46 -1.83 -10.33
C ASN A 37 -1.10 -2.39 -9.90
N ALA A 38 -0.22 -2.66 -10.86
CA ALA A 38 1.13 -3.11 -10.58
C ALA A 38 1.97 -2.04 -9.85
N ALA A 39 1.84 -0.76 -10.23
CA ALA A 39 2.55 0.33 -9.55
C ALA A 39 2.08 0.54 -8.11
N ILE A 40 0.79 0.33 -7.84
CA ILE A 40 0.25 0.34 -6.47
C ILE A 40 0.92 -0.77 -5.66
N LEU A 41 0.94 -2.01 -6.18
CA LEU A 41 1.58 -3.13 -5.49
C LEU A 41 3.08 -2.94 -5.29
N ARG A 42 3.78 -2.36 -6.28
CA ARG A 42 5.20 -2.00 -6.15
C ARG A 42 5.43 -1.08 -4.94
N ASP A 43 4.62 -0.04 -4.79
CA ASP A 43 4.79 0.94 -3.72
C ASP A 43 4.24 0.45 -2.36
N SER A 44 3.44 -0.61 -2.36
CA SER A 44 2.73 -1.13 -1.19
C SER A 44 3.27 -2.44 -0.62
N CYS A 45 3.99 -3.27 -1.38
CA CYS A 45 4.48 -4.57 -0.94
C CYS A 45 5.86 -4.50 -0.29
N TYR A 46 5.95 -4.89 0.99
CA TYR A 46 7.18 -4.91 1.77
C TYR A 46 7.48 -6.30 2.35
N CYS A 47 8.78 -6.58 2.52
CA CYS A 47 9.32 -7.73 3.24
C CYS A 47 10.40 -7.21 4.18
N GLN A 48 10.27 -7.50 5.48
CA GLN A 48 11.24 -7.09 6.50
C GLN A 48 11.56 -5.59 6.49
N GLY A 49 10.56 -4.75 6.14
CA GLY A 49 10.69 -3.30 6.07
C GLY A 49 11.22 -2.74 4.75
N GLU A 50 11.65 -3.59 3.82
CA GLU A 50 12.17 -3.20 2.50
C GLU A 50 11.12 -3.40 1.40
N ALA A 51 11.15 -2.53 0.38
CA ALA A 51 10.27 -2.66 -0.78
C ALA A 51 10.67 -3.90 -1.60
N ILE A 52 9.67 -4.72 -1.96
CA ILE A 52 9.92 -6.01 -2.64
C ILE A 52 10.19 -5.84 -4.14
N TYR A 53 9.58 -4.84 -4.76
CA TYR A 53 9.60 -4.64 -6.20
C TYR A 53 10.30 -3.32 -6.54
N GLY A 54 11.21 -3.38 -7.50
CA GLY A 54 11.91 -2.19 -8.00
C GLY A 54 11.07 -1.38 -9.00
N ASP A 55 10.22 -2.07 -9.76
CA ASP A 55 9.33 -1.47 -10.77
C ASP A 55 8.03 -2.27 -10.91
N GLU A 56 7.05 -1.69 -11.61
CA GLU A 56 5.76 -2.32 -11.88
C GLU A 56 5.86 -3.56 -12.79
N LEU A 57 6.87 -3.65 -13.65
CA LEU A 57 7.05 -4.80 -14.53
C LEU A 57 7.57 -6.01 -13.76
N GLU A 58 8.34 -5.82 -12.68
CA GLU A 58 8.68 -6.89 -11.75
C GLU A 58 7.44 -7.49 -11.10
N VAL A 59 6.47 -6.66 -10.71
CA VAL A 59 5.18 -7.12 -10.19
C VAL A 59 4.47 -7.98 -11.23
N LEU A 60 4.34 -7.50 -12.47
CA LEU A 60 3.68 -8.22 -13.56
C LEU A 60 4.37 -9.52 -13.97
N ARG A 61 5.69 -9.62 -13.75
CA ARG A 61 6.45 -10.85 -14.00
C ARG A 61 6.29 -11.88 -12.89
N ASP A 62 6.16 -11.43 -11.64
CA ASP A 62 6.19 -12.32 -10.46
C ASP A 62 4.80 -12.76 -9.98
N LEU A 63 3.76 -11.97 -10.29
CA LEU A 63 2.38 -12.21 -9.86
C LEU A 63 1.47 -12.59 -11.02
N THR A 64 0.59 -13.55 -10.75
CA THR A 64 -0.57 -13.83 -11.58
C THR A 64 -1.66 -12.77 -11.35
N PRO A 65 -2.62 -12.62 -12.29
CA PRO A 65 -3.74 -11.69 -12.11
C PRO A 65 -4.55 -11.92 -10.82
N GLY A 66 -4.75 -13.18 -10.42
CA GLY A 66 -5.46 -13.51 -9.18
C GLY A 66 -4.68 -13.11 -7.93
N GLU A 67 -3.36 -13.33 -7.91
CA GLU A 67 -2.52 -12.88 -6.80
C GLU A 67 -2.47 -11.34 -6.69
N MET A 68 -2.48 -10.63 -7.83
CA MET A 68 -2.60 -9.16 -7.84
C MET A 68 -3.93 -8.70 -7.25
N GLU A 69 -5.04 -9.34 -7.64
CA GLU A 69 -6.38 -9.03 -7.13
C GLU A 69 -6.45 -9.23 -5.61
N ASP A 70 -5.98 -10.38 -5.11
CA ASP A 70 -5.97 -10.71 -3.69
C ASP A 70 -5.20 -9.67 -2.86
N LEU A 71 -4.02 -9.23 -3.34
CA LEU A 71 -3.22 -8.22 -2.64
C LEU A 71 -3.87 -6.83 -2.68
N LEU A 72 -4.51 -6.46 -3.79
CA LEU A 72 -5.22 -5.18 -3.92
C LEU A 72 -6.47 -5.15 -3.03
N LEU A 73 -7.20 -6.26 -2.91
CA LEU A 73 -8.33 -6.39 -2.00
C LEU A 73 -7.87 -6.24 -0.54
N ARG A 74 -6.78 -6.92 -0.14
CA ARG A 74 -6.18 -6.77 1.20
C ARG A 74 -5.78 -5.32 1.49
N LEU A 75 -5.24 -4.60 0.49
CA LEU A 75 -4.92 -3.17 0.62
C LEU A 75 -6.18 -2.31 0.81
N ALA A 76 -7.27 -2.64 0.12
CA ALA A 76 -8.53 -1.89 0.18
C ALA A 76 -9.29 -2.12 1.49
N GLU A 77 -9.29 -3.36 1.99
CA GLU A 77 -9.90 -3.73 3.27
C GLU A 77 -9.09 -3.16 4.45
N GLY A 78 -7.80 -2.92 4.24
CA GLY A 78 -6.83 -2.61 5.27
C GLY A 78 -6.49 -3.87 6.05
N GLU A 79 -5.21 -4.21 6.13
CA GLU A 79 -4.79 -5.17 7.15
C GLU A 79 -5.18 -4.57 8.51
N ALA A 80 -5.97 -5.30 9.29
CA ALA A 80 -6.17 -4.98 10.69
C ALA A 80 -4.77 -4.94 11.30
N LEU A 81 -4.23 -3.73 11.44
CA LEU A 81 -2.99 -3.50 12.14
C LEU A 81 -3.13 -4.25 13.47
N PRO A 82 -2.19 -5.14 13.85
CA PRO A 82 -2.18 -5.63 15.21
C PRO A 82 -2.26 -4.40 16.10
N GLU A 83 -3.26 -4.34 16.99
CA GLU A 83 -3.52 -3.22 17.88
C GLU A 83 -2.30 -2.99 18.78
N GLU A 84 -1.22 -2.37 18.31
CA GLU A 84 -0.16 -1.91 19.18
C GLU A 84 0.50 -0.63 18.64
N ARG A 85 0.57 0.35 19.54
CA ARG A 85 1.32 1.62 19.53
C ARG A 85 0.58 2.91 19.15
N GLY A 86 -0.75 2.93 19.32
CA GLY A 86 -1.34 4.08 19.99
C GLY A 86 -1.29 3.81 21.48
N GLY A 87 -0.27 4.30 22.20
CA GLY A 87 -0.28 4.21 23.66
C GLY A 87 -1.64 4.73 24.14
N THR A 88 -2.38 3.92 24.89
CA THR A 88 -3.66 4.32 25.45
C THR A 88 -3.50 5.70 26.05
N PHE A 89 -4.33 6.65 25.62
CA PHE A 89 -4.26 8.02 26.12
C PHE A 89 -4.49 7.97 27.63
N ASP A 90 -3.41 8.17 28.38
CA ASP A 90 -3.44 8.15 29.84
C ASP A 90 -4.06 9.45 30.32
N LEU A 91 -5.38 9.38 30.55
CA LEU A 91 -6.19 10.47 31.11
C LEU A 91 -5.62 10.99 32.43
N GLN A 92 -5.01 10.12 33.24
CA GLN A 92 -4.41 10.49 34.52
C GLN A 92 -3.14 11.31 34.29
N ARG A 93 -2.24 10.84 33.40
CA ARG A 93 -1.03 11.57 33.04
C ARG A 93 -1.32 12.96 32.46
N PHE A 94 -2.41 13.10 31.70
CA PHE A 94 -2.84 14.40 31.17
C PHE A 94 -3.43 15.32 32.25
N ALA A 95 -4.18 14.76 33.21
CA ALA A 95 -4.73 15.52 34.33
C ALA A 95 -3.61 16.07 35.24
N ASP A 96 -2.59 15.26 35.51
CA ASP A 96 -1.45 15.64 36.35
C ASP A 96 -0.62 16.79 35.73
N MET A 97 -0.60 16.90 34.40
CA MET A 97 0.06 18.02 33.68
C MET A 97 -0.69 19.36 33.78
N LYS A 98 -1.97 19.38 34.19
CA LYS A 98 -2.79 20.60 34.27
C LYS A 98 -2.82 21.23 35.67
N GLY A 99 -2.08 20.68 36.62
CA GLY A 99 -1.99 21.16 37.99
C GLY A 99 -0.68 21.87 38.30
N GLU A 100 -0.44 23.03 37.67
CA GLU A 100 0.41 24.12 38.19
C GLU A 100 -0.24 25.49 37.87
#